data_AF-A0A1H0CJI4-F1
#
_entry.id   AF-A0A1H0CJI4-F1
#
_cell.length_a   1.000
_cell.length_b   1.000
_cell.length_c   1.000
_cell.angle_alpha   90.00
_cell.angle_beta   90.00
_cell.angle_gamma   90.00
#
_symmetry.space_group_name_H-M   'P 1'
#
loop_
_entity.id
_entity.type
_entity.pdbx_description
1 polymer ?
#
loop_
_entity_poly.entity_id
_entity_poly.type
_entity_poly.pdbx_seq_one_letter_code
_entity_poly.pdbx_strand_id
1 'polypeptide(L)'
;MKYSLKTAAIILLLMASVNIGKSQVVPINWGSFKKKVPHNKLTDVVKTTLLNANRFALTTWYNDLKRYQPDSSGYLDLKSKSKVNEYRYRFPAAMAFGIAIAIKTGIYDPSVTRVSLQEAKDKAVLMVRSVAYDHKVNQNRKVWGGDWQAAHWAYYSGYVAWLLWDDFSVKDQSDIVKMIVAEADRFLPTVPLYYKDSTGKVIFKGDSKIEEDAWNAELLYLASVMLPKHPHSDQWLHKAVEYLIAATSLPSDLHNSKIIHGRPVSSWLQGSNIEEPGFVINHGIIHPMYNALASMVNAPIVFSLAGKATPEAARFNLDKIYYSVTTHRFSAPPYSTPGGTMYQEGSPEVYYPEGSDWGTGVYDTYANLDIAAFSYGWDHLAKKHKGKYWAKLHVDKVLEQQNRFADKHTYAGDHENSYPGREEAIASRMGSAWMTIWLQQQVPVIYENKPN
;
A
#
# COMPACT_ATOMS: atom_id res chain seq x y z
N MET A 1 16.72 -40.37 15.21
CA MET A 1 18.14 -40.15 14.88
C MET A 1 18.41 -38.67 15.01
N LYS A 2 19.16 -38.27 16.05
CA LYS A 2 19.55 -36.89 16.32
C LYS A 2 20.69 -36.51 15.38
N TYR A 3 20.54 -35.45 14.59
CA TYR A 3 21.68 -34.78 13.96
C TYR A 3 21.78 -33.36 14.50
N SER A 4 22.86 -33.15 15.25
CA SER A 4 23.34 -31.87 15.72
C SER A 4 24.23 -31.30 14.62
N LEU A 5 23.96 -30.08 14.17
CA LEU A 5 24.92 -29.25 13.47
C LEU A 5 24.90 -27.88 14.14
N LYS A 6 25.84 -27.70 15.07
CA LYS A 6 26.23 -26.39 15.59
C LYS A 6 27.04 -25.70 14.50
N THR A 7 26.43 -24.72 13.84
CA THR A 7 27.16 -23.72 13.06
C THR A 7 26.99 -22.39 13.78
N ALA A 8 28.03 -21.98 14.50
CA ALA A 8 28.09 -20.67 15.12
C ALA A 8 28.26 -19.63 14.01
N ALA A 9 27.17 -18.93 13.66
CA ALA A 9 27.24 -17.73 12.84
C ALA A 9 27.59 -16.55 13.76
N ILE A 10 28.82 -16.08 13.68
CA ILE A 10 29.23 -14.80 14.27
C ILE A 10 28.58 -13.71 13.42
N ILE A 11 27.47 -13.15 13.91
CA ILE A 11 26.87 -11.94 13.33
C ILE A 11 27.73 -10.76 13.79
N LEU A 12 28.64 -10.30 12.93
CA LEU A 12 29.22 -8.98 13.08
C LEU A 12 28.12 -7.95 12.78
N LEU A 13 27.56 -7.34 13.84
CA LEU A 13 26.88 -6.06 13.71
C LEU A 13 27.94 -5.01 13.36
N LEU A 14 28.07 -4.68 12.08
CA LEU A 14 28.67 -3.41 11.67
C LEU A 14 27.70 -2.29 12.09
N MET A 15 27.93 -1.72 13.27
CA MET A 15 27.37 -0.41 13.60
C MET A 15 28.12 0.64 12.76
N ALA A 16 27.57 0.96 11.60
CA ALA A 16 27.95 2.18 10.91
C ALA A 16 27.51 3.37 11.77
N SER A 17 28.47 4.09 12.34
CA SER A 17 28.24 5.38 12.98
C SER A 17 27.71 6.35 11.92
N VAL A 18 26.40 6.55 11.88
CA VAL A 18 25.77 7.54 11.01
C VAL A 18 26.21 8.92 11.48
N ASN A 19 26.88 9.64 10.59
CA ASN A 19 27.29 11.02 10.81
C ASN A 19 26.04 11.91 10.77
N ILE A 20 25.46 12.22 11.94
CA ILE A 20 24.26 13.06 12.10
C ILE A 20 24.68 14.52 11.94
N GLY A 21 24.91 14.96 10.69
CA GLY A 21 25.38 16.33 10.39
C GLY A 21 24.58 17.09 9.34
N LYS A 22 23.78 16.41 8.50
CA LYS A 22 22.83 17.02 7.55
C LYS A 22 21.65 16.06 7.40
N SER A 23 20.42 16.58 7.30
CA SER A 23 19.23 15.75 7.03
C SER A 23 19.51 14.87 5.80
N GLN A 24 19.52 13.55 6.00
CA GLN A 24 19.64 12.58 4.90
C GLN A 24 18.36 12.56 4.05
N VAL A 25 17.25 13.05 4.61
CA VAL A 25 15.95 13.14 3.96
C VAL A 25 15.95 14.30 2.97
N VAL A 26 15.56 14.02 1.73
CA VAL A 26 15.25 15.05 0.73
C VAL A 26 13.76 15.42 0.86
N PRO A 27 13.42 16.68 1.19
CA PRO A 27 12.03 17.09 1.37
C PRO A 27 11.28 17.14 0.04
N ILE A 28 9.97 16.96 0.11
CA ILE A 28 9.06 17.14 -1.03
C ILE A 28 9.03 18.62 -1.41
N ASN A 29 9.26 18.94 -2.68
CA ASN A 29 9.12 20.31 -3.18
C ASN A 29 7.63 20.64 -3.46
N TRP A 30 6.87 20.91 -2.39
CA TRP A 30 5.45 21.26 -2.48
C TRP A 30 5.18 22.47 -3.39
N GLY A 31 6.12 23.41 -3.49
CA GLY A 31 6.02 24.58 -4.36
C GLY A 31 6.03 24.27 -5.86
N SER A 32 6.39 23.05 -6.26
CA SER A 32 6.32 22.59 -7.66
C SER A 32 4.89 22.23 -8.10
N PHE A 33 4.00 21.93 -7.16
CA PHE A 33 2.62 21.50 -7.42
C PHE A 33 1.66 22.69 -7.40
N LYS A 34 1.58 23.41 -8.54
CA LYS A 34 0.85 24.68 -8.65
C LYS A 34 -0.53 24.59 -9.29
N LYS A 35 -0.93 23.42 -9.81
CA LYS A 35 -2.24 23.28 -10.46
C LYS A 35 -3.34 23.25 -9.42
N LYS A 36 -4.53 23.73 -9.80
CA LYS A 36 -5.72 23.72 -8.93
C LYS A 36 -6.07 22.28 -8.52
N VAL A 37 -6.81 22.15 -7.42
CA VAL A 37 -7.38 20.87 -6.99
C VAL A 37 -8.29 20.31 -8.12
N PRO A 38 -8.19 19.01 -8.45
CA PRO A 38 -9.08 18.37 -9.42
C PRO A 38 -10.55 18.52 -9.03
N HIS A 39 -11.41 18.84 -10.00
CA HIS A 39 -12.84 19.00 -9.78
C HIS A 39 -13.66 18.44 -10.95
N ASN A 40 -14.42 17.40 -10.67
CA ASN A 40 -15.44 16.78 -11.50
C ASN A 40 -16.18 15.74 -10.65
N LYS A 41 -17.32 15.23 -11.15
CA LYS A 41 -18.17 14.29 -10.40
C LYS A 41 -17.41 13.12 -9.78
N LEU A 42 -16.49 12.47 -10.51
CA LEU A 42 -15.73 11.33 -9.97
C LEU A 42 -14.79 11.79 -8.85
N THR A 43 -14.01 12.85 -9.09
CA THR A 43 -13.03 13.34 -8.11
C THR A 43 -13.70 13.90 -6.87
N ASP A 44 -14.88 14.51 -7.00
CA ASP A 44 -15.64 15.07 -5.89
C ASP A 44 -16.17 13.95 -4.97
N VAL A 45 -16.58 12.82 -5.54
CA VAL A 45 -16.97 11.63 -4.77
C VAL A 45 -15.76 11.02 -4.08
N VAL A 46 -14.62 10.84 -4.77
CA VAL A 46 -13.37 10.36 -4.13
C VAL A 46 -12.97 11.27 -2.96
N LYS A 47 -12.95 12.60 -3.16
CA LYS A 47 -12.70 13.58 -2.10
C LYS A 47 -13.64 13.36 -0.92
N THR A 48 -14.94 13.25 -1.17
CA THR A 48 -15.96 13.06 -0.13
C THR A 48 -15.72 11.77 0.65
N THR A 49 -15.43 10.66 -0.04
CA THR A 49 -15.19 9.36 0.62
C THR A 49 -13.94 9.36 1.51
N LEU A 50 -12.87 10.05 1.10
CA LEU A 50 -11.68 10.24 1.92
C LEU A 50 -11.96 11.15 3.13
N LEU A 51 -12.69 12.24 2.96
CA LEU A 51 -13.04 13.13 4.08
C LEU A 51 -13.99 12.45 5.09
N ASN A 52 -14.89 11.59 4.62
CA ASN A 52 -15.72 10.73 5.46
C ASN A 52 -14.86 9.74 6.28
N ALA A 53 -13.92 9.06 5.62
CA ALA A 53 -12.98 8.17 6.31
C ALA A 53 -12.15 8.94 7.36
N ASN A 54 -11.66 10.14 7.03
CA ASN A 54 -10.94 11.00 7.96
C ASN A 54 -11.80 11.49 9.13
N ARG A 55 -13.09 11.75 8.91
CA ARG A 55 -14.04 12.06 9.99
C ARG A 55 -14.07 10.92 10.99
N PHE A 56 -14.41 9.71 10.53
CA PHE A 56 -14.48 8.54 11.38
C PHE A 56 -13.15 8.27 12.10
N ALA A 57 -12.03 8.35 11.36
CA ALA A 57 -10.68 8.19 11.87
C ALA A 57 -10.40 9.15 13.04
N LEU A 58 -10.70 10.44 12.90
CA LEU A 58 -10.34 11.47 13.87
C LEU A 58 -11.31 11.58 15.06
N THR A 59 -12.52 11.04 14.92
CA THR A 59 -13.56 11.05 15.97
C THR A 59 -13.72 9.66 16.60
N THR A 60 -14.71 8.89 16.15
CA THR A 60 -15.16 7.64 16.79
C THR A 60 -14.05 6.60 16.86
N TRP A 61 -13.25 6.47 15.80
CA TRP A 61 -12.15 5.52 15.79
C TRP A 61 -11.06 5.88 16.80
N TYR A 62 -10.57 7.13 16.77
CA TYR A 62 -9.47 7.57 17.64
C TYR A 62 -9.90 7.62 19.11
N ASN A 63 -11.06 8.25 19.37
CA ASN A 63 -11.52 8.57 20.72
C ASN A 63 -12.21 7.39 21.39
N ASP A 64 -13.11 6.69 20.69
CA ASP A 64 -14.03 5.75 21.32
C ASP A 64 -13.57 4.29 21.17
N LEU A 65 -13.12 3.93 19.96
CA LEU A 65 -12.69 2.56 19.62
C LEU A 65 -11.26 2.28 20.10
N LYS A 66 -10.28 3.10 19.70
CA LYS A 66 -8.88 2.90 20.10
C LYS A 66 -8.56 3.54 21.45
N ARG A 67 -9.31 4.57 21.83
CA ARG A 67 -9.11 5.35 23.07
C ARG A 67 -7.64 5.77 23.20
N TYR A 68 -7.11 6.35 22.13
CA TYR A 68 -5.71 6.73 22.08
C TYR A 68 -5.45 7.91 23.00
N GLN A 69 -4.46 7.73 23.87
CA GLN A 69 -3.97 8.72 24.81
C GLN A 69 -2.45 8.58 24.89
N PRO A 70 -1.70 9.69 24.96
CA PRO A 70 -0.28 9.63 25.29
C PRO A 70 -0.07 9.05 26.69
N ASP A 71 0.98 8.26 26.85
CA ASP A 71 1.49 7.86 28.17
C ASP A 71 2.47 8.93 28.73
N SER A 72 3.13 8.62 29.84
CA SER A 72 4.09 9.52 30.48
C SER A 72 5.32 9.87 29.63
N SER A 73 5.58 9.12 28.55
CA SER A 73 6.63 9.44 27.57
C SER A 73 6.17 10.41 26.48
N GLY A 74 4.87 10.76 26.45
CA GLY A 74 4.31 11.64 25.43
C GLY A 74 4.09 10.93 24.08
N TYR A 75 4.03 9.60 24.07
CA TYR A 75 3.71 8.76 22.91
C TYR A 75 2.50 7.90 23.22
N LEU A 76 1.77 7.46 22.20
CA LEU A 76 0.63 6.54 22.39
C LEU A 76 1.13 5.20 22.93
N ASP A 77 0.47 4.66 23.95
CA ASP A 77 0.66 3.27 24.35
C ASP A 77 -0.03 2.34 23.35
N LEU A 78 0.66 2.06 22.23
CA LEU A 78 0.19 1.16 21.17
C LEU A 78 0.28 -0.31 21.61
N LYS A 79 1.29 -0.65 22.42
CA LYS A 79 1.53 -2.01 22.88
C LYS A 79 0.35 -2.58 23.67
N SER A 80 -0.31 -1.79 24.51
CA SER A 80 -1.46 -2.28 25.30
C SER A 80 -2.74 -2.48 24.50
N LYS A 81 -2.84 -1.95 23.27
CA LYS A 81 -4.10 -1.94 22.50
C LYS A 81 -4.50 -3.27 21.88
N SER A 82 -3.55 -4.19 21.71
CA SER A 82 -3.80 -5.52 21.16
C SER A 82 -2.66 -6.45 21.56
N LYS A 83 -2.74 -7.74 21.26
CA LYS A 83 -1.59 -8.67 21.22
C LYS A 83 -1.03 -8.87 19.81
N VAL A 84 -1.77 -8.44 18.79
CA VAL A 84 -1.44 -8.58 17.37
C VAL A 84 -0.74 -7.30 16.91
N ASN A 85 0.50 -7.41 16.43
CA ASN A 85 1.32 -6.26 16.02
C ASN A 85 0.67 -5.47 14.87
N GLU A 86 0.03 -6.13 13.92
CA GLU A 86 -0.75 -5.45 12.86
C GLU A 86 -1.74 -4.44 13.45
N TYR A 87 -2.49 -4.82 14.48
CA TYR A 87 -3.52 -3.95 15.05
C TYR A 87 -2.92 -2.77 15.82
N ARG A 88 -1.69 -2.95 16.33
CA ARG A 88 -0.96 -1.92 17.08
C ARG A 88 -0.32 -0.89 16.16
N TYR A 89 0.19 -1.33 15.00
CA TYR A 89 1.11 -0.52 14.18
C TYR A 89 0.59 -0.21 12.78
N ARG A 90 -0.05 -1.18 12.09
CA ARG A 90 -0.67 -0.93 10.77
C ARG A 90 -1.78 0.08 10.88
N PHE A 91 -2.65 -0.10 11.88
CA PHE A 91 -3.88 0.66 12.01
C PHE A 91 -3.66 2.17 12.18
N PRO A 92 -2.86 2.65 13.15
CA PRO A 92 -2.56 4.08 13.25
C PRO A 92 -1.76 4.61 12.05
N ALA A 93 -0.87 3.82 11.45
CA ALA A 93 -0.12 4.25 10.27
C ALA A 93 -1.04 4.47 9.05
N ALA A 94 -1.97 3.56 8.80
CA ALA A 94 -2.92 3.63 7.68
C ALA A 94 -3.95 4.75 7.85
N MET A 95 -4.47 4.98 9.06
CA MET A 95 -5.33 6.15 9.32
C MET A 95 -4.58 7.47 9.11
N ALA A 96 -3.36 7.57 9.63
CA ALA A 96 -2.52 8.76 9.46
C ALA A 96 -2.23 9.05 7.97
N PHE A 97 -2.11 8.01 7.14
CA PHE A 97 -1.89 8.12 5.69
C PHE A 97 -3.02 8.90 4.98
N GLY A 98 -4.28 8.50 5.19
CA GLY A 98 -5.44 9.19 4.60
C GLY A 98 -5.59 10.64 5.10
N ILE A 99 -5.33 10.86 6.40
CA ILE A 99 -5.40 12.19 7.02
C ILE A 99 -4.32 13.12 6.43
N ALA A 100 -3.06 12.67 6.40
CA ALA A 100 -1.93 13.47 5.91
C ALA A 100 -2.08 13.83 4.43
N ILE A 101 -2.59 12.91 3.60
CA ILE A 101 -2.89 13.19 2.19
C ILE A 101 -3.94 14.29 2.06
N ALA A 102 -5.06 14.20 2.79
CA ALA A 102 -6.10 15.23 2.72
C ALA A 102 -5.59 16.62 3.15
N ILE A 103 -4.74 16.66 4.19
CA ILE A 103 -4.07 17.88 4.66
C ILE A 103 -3.16 18.45 3.57
N LYS A 104 -2.23 17.66 3.05
CA LYS A 104 -1.17 18.16 2.16
C LYS A 104 -1.63 18.46 0.74
N THR A 105 -2.71 17.83 0.28
CA THR A 105 -3.33 18.14 -1.02
C THR A 105 -4.35 19.28 -0.94
N GLY A 106 -4.58 19.83 0.27
CA GLY A 106 -5.41 21.01 0.47
C GLY A 106 -6.92 20.75 0.44
N ILE A 107 -7.36 19.49 0.57
CA ILE A 107 -8.80 19.15 0.61
C ILE A 107 -9.37 18.97 2.00
N TYR A 108 -8.53 18.93 3.04
CA TYR A 108 -8.99 18.81 4.41
C TYR A 108 -9.98 19.93 4.77
N ASP A 109 -11.13 19.54 5.32
CA ASP A 109 -12.23 20.45 5.65
C ASP A 109 -12.76 20.17 7.06
N PRO A 110 -12.47 21.02 8.06
CA PRO A 110 -12.96 20.87 9.42
C PRO A 110 -14.50 20.81 9.55
N SER A 111 -15.23 21.41 8.61
CA SER A 111 -16.71 21.37 8.62
C SER A 111 -17.25 19.98 8.30
N VAL A 112 -16.51 19.19 7.52
CA VAL A 112 -16.82 17.80 7.18
C VAL A 112 -16.26 16.85 8.22
N THR A 113 -14.97 16.98 8.56
CA THR A 113 -14.28 16.05 9.47
C THR A 113 -14.62 16.26 10.94
N ARG A 114 -15.24 17.40 11.29
CA ARG A 114 -15.61 17.79 12.66
C ARG A 114 -14.43 17.97 13.61
N VAL A 115 -13.21 18.03 13.06
CA VAL A 115 -11.97 18.17 13.82
C VAL A 115 -11.13 19.27 13.17
N SER A 116 -10.54 20.16 13.97
CA SER A 116 -9.73 21.26 13.45
C SER A 116 -8.53 20.73 12.66
N LEU A 117 -8.03 21.54 11.71
CA LEU A 117 -6.84 21.16 10.93
C LEU A 117 -5.62 20.88 11.83
N GLN A 118 -5.41 21.72 12.85
CA GLN A 118 -4.30 21.57 13.77
C GLN A 118 -4.43 20.28 14.60
N GLU A 119 -5.61 20.01 15.17
CA GLU A 119 -5.82 18.78 15.94
C GLU A 119 -5.65 17.52 15.07
N ALA A 120 -6.14 17.55 13.83
CA ALA A 120 -5.99 16.41 12.91
C ALA A 120 -4.52 16.14 12.57
N LYS A 121 -3.76 17.21 12.36
CA LYS A 121 -2.31 17.16 12.14
C LYS A 121 -1.58 16.62 13.36
N ASP A 122 -1.92 17.11 14.56
CA ASP A 122 -1.32 16.65 15.82
C ASP A 122 -1.61 15.16 16.07
N LYS A 123 -2.83 14.70 15.81
CA LYS A 123 -3.21 13.27 15.88
C LYS A 123 -2.42 12.43 14.88
N ALA A 124 -2.29 12.88 13.63
CA ALA A 124 -1.53 12.16 12.60
C ALA A 124 -0.03 12.05 12.96
N VAL A 125 0.58 13.15 13.40
CA VAL A 125 1.97 13.18 13.88
C VAL A 125 2.15 12.25 15.07
N LEU A 126 1.27 12.34 16.08
CA LEU A 126 1.32 11.53 17.29
C LEU A 126 1.21 10.03 17.00
N MET A 127 0.30 9.62 16.11
CA MET A 127 0.17 8.23 15.67
C MET A 127 1.48 7.71 15.07
N VAL A 128 2.07 8.45 14.12
CA VAL A 128 3.27 8.02 13.39
C VAL A 128 4.52 8.02 14.26
N ARG A 129 4.75 9.07 15.06
CA ARG A 129 5.91 9.09 15.96
C ARG A 129 5.84 7.99 17.01
N SER A 130 4.64 7.58 17.42
CA SER A 130 4.44 6.47 18.38
C SER A 130 4.77 5.10 17.75
N VAL A 131 4.44 4.90 16.47
CA VAL A 131 4.85 3.68 15.73
C VAL A 131 6.38 3.59 15.67
N ALA A 132 7.05 4.69 15.28
CA ALA A 132 8.52 4.72 15.23
C ALA A 132 9.16 4.56 16.62
N TYR A 133 8.63 5.24 17.64
CA TYR A 133 9.14 5.16 19.01
C TYR A 133 9.17 3.71 19.56
N ASP A 134 8.18 2.90 19.19
CA ASP A 134 8.09 1.50 19.61
C ASP A 134 9.04 0.55 18.89
N HIS A 135 9.60 0.96 17.75
CA HIS A 135 10.45 0.11 16.94
C HIS A 135 11.75 -0.26 17.67
N LYS A 136 12.17 -1.53 17.55
CA LYS A 136 13.34 -2.08 18.26
C LYS A 136 14.66 -1.35 18.01
N VAL A 137 14.82 -0.77 16.82
CA VAL A 137 16.03 -0.01 16.46
C VAL A 137 16.20 1.26 17.31
N ASN A 138 15.11 1.86 17.76
CA ASN A 138 15.14 3.13 18.48
C ASN A 138 15.42 2.97 19.97
N GLN A 139 15.55 1.72 20.43
CA GLN A 139 15.97 1.35 21.77
C GLN A 139 15.12 1.91 22.93
N ASN A 140 13.96 2.52 22.63
CA ASN A 140 13.01 3.00 23.63
C ASN A 140 12.21 1.81 24.21
N ARG A 141 11.03 1.50 23.67
CA ARG A 141 10.18 0.38 24.14
C ARG A 141 10.52 -0.99 23.54
N LYS A 142 11.22 -1.01 22.41
CA LYS A 142 11.71 -2.22 21.71
C LYS A 142 10.64 -3.30 21.51
N VAL A 143 9.50 -2.92 20.93
CA VAL A 143 8.30 -3.78 20.90
C VAL A 143 8.17 -4.56 19.60
N TRP A 144 8.51 -3.96 18.46
CA TRP A 144 8.31 -4.56 17.14
C TRP A 144 9.48 -4.27 16.18
N GLY A 145 9.49 -4.96 15.04
CA GLY A 145 10.47 -4.81 13.97
C GLY A 145 10.95 -6.17 13.44
N GLY A 146 11.00 -6.32 12.13
CA GLY A 146 11.30 -7.58 11.44
C GLY A 146 10.12 -8.53 11.29
N ASP A 147 8.90 -8.09 11.60
CA ASP A 147 7.67 -8.84 11.33
C ASP A 147 7.41 -8.96 9.82
N TRP A 148 6.61 -9.94 9.40
CA TRP A 148 6.32 -10.19 7.97
C TRP A 148 5.58 -9.03 7.28
N GLN A 149 4.74 -8.27 8.02
CA GLN A 149 4.12 -7.03 7.51
C GLN A 149 4.87 -5.74 7.94
N ALA A 150 6.00 -5.85 8.66
CA ALA A 150 6.66 -4.68 9.25
C ALA A 150 7.02 -3.61 8.19
N ALA A 151 7.39 -4.05 6.98
CA ALA A 151 7.70 -3.18 5.86
C ALA A 151 6.52 -2.28 5.49
N HIS A 152 5.30 -2.82 5.45
CA HIS A 152 4.09 -2.09 5.13
C HIS A 152 3.78 -1.00 6.19
N TRP A 153 3.97 -1.32 7.47
CA TRP A 153 3.72 -0.37 8.56
C TRP A 153 4.76 0.74 8.57
N ALA A 154 6.02 0.39 8.30
CA ALA A 154 7.12 1.34 8.14
C ALA A 154 6.92 2.22 6.90
N TYR A 155 6.41 1.67 5.80
CA TYR A 155 6.06 2.42 4.59
C TYR A 155 5.02 3.51 4.89
N TYR A 156 3.86 3.16 5.46
CA TYR A 156 2.84 4.17 5.77
C TYR A 156 3.36 5.23 6.75
N SER A 157 4.08 4.79 7.78
CA SER A 157 4.66 5.71 8.77
C SER A 157 5.68 6.65 8.15
N GLY A 158 6.59 6.13 7.33
CA GLY A 158 7.61 6.91 6.63
C GLY A 158 7.02 7.85 5.59
N TYR A 159 5.99 7.41 4.86
CA TYR A 159 5.30 8.25 3.88
C TYR A 159 4.60 9.43 4.55
N VAL A 160 3.84 9.19 5.62
CA VAL A 160 3.21 10.28 6.40
C VAL A 160 4.26 11.21 6.98
N ALA A 161 5.36 10.66 7.51
CA ALA A 161 6.46 11.45 8.01
C ALA A 161 7.07 12.34 6.92
N TRP A 162 7.22 11.85 5.69
CA TRP A 162 7.73 12.64 4.58
C TRP A 162 6.79 13.76 4.17
N LEU A 163 5.47 13.52 4.18
CA LEU A 163 4.44 14.52 3.92
C LEU A 163 4.42 15.67 4.94
N LEU A 164 4.66 15.35 6.22
CA LEU A 164 4.57 16.23 7.38
C LEU A 164 5.94 16.44 8.06
N TRP A 165 7.04 16.35 7.31
CA TRP A 165 8.39 16.22 7.87
C TRP A 165 8.76 17.32 8.86
N ASP A 166 8.39 18.56 8.57
CA ASP A 166 8.69 19.74 9.38
C ASP A 166 7.88 19.81 10.69
N ASP A 167 6.92 18.91 10.87
CA ASP A 167 6.04 18.85 12.05
C ASP A 167 6.53 17.86 13.11
N PHE A 168 7.55 17.07 12.78
CA PHE A 168 8.19 16.15 13.71
C PHE A 168 9.37 16.83 14.42
N SER A 169 9.55 16.50 15.70
CA SER A 169 10.76 16.91 16.42
C SER A 169 12.00 16.26 15.81
N VAL A 170 13.19 16.85 16.00
CA VAL A 170 14.47 16.27 15.52
C VAL A 170 14.67 14.83 16.03
N LYS A 171 14.22 14.54 17.26
CA LYS A 171 14.26 13.19 17.82
C LYS A 171 13.35 12.24 17.04
N ASP A 172 12.10 12.64 16.82
CA ASP A 172 11.13 11.80 16.09
C ASP A 172 11.56 11.58 14.65
N GLN A 173 12.09 12.61 13.98
CA GLN A 173 12.70 12.51 12.64
C GLN A 173 13.83 11.46 12.61
N SER A 174 14.73 11.48 13.60
CA SER A 174 15.78 10.47 13.74
C SER A 174 15.21 9.07 13.94
N ASP A 175 14.22 8.91 14.83
CA ASP A 175 13.61 7.61 15.14
C ASP A 175 12.88 7.01 13.91
N ILE A 176 12.23 7.85 13.12
CA ILE A 176 11.58 7.48 11.87
C ILE A 176 12.60 7.02 10.83
N VAL A 177 13.68 7.79 10.62
CA VAL A 177 14.74 7.41 9.65
C VAL A 177 15.38 6.09 10.04
N LYS A 178 15.73 5.89 11.31
CA LYS A 178 16.31 4.62 11.78
C LYS A 178 15.37 3.44 11.55
N MET A 179 14.06 3.62 11.76
CA MET A 179 13.06 2.58 11.49
C MET A 179 13.01 2.22 10.00
N ILE A 180 12.93 3.22 9.12
CA ILE A 180 12.90 3.01 7.66
C ILE A 180 14.16 2.27 7.20
N VAL A 181 15.34 2.74 7.62
CA VAL A 181 16.64 2.13 7.25
C VAL A 181 16.70 0.69 7.74
N ALA A 182 16.35 0.43 9.01
CA ALA A 182 16.43 -0.91 9.58
C ALA A 182 15.50 -1.91 8.88
N GLU A 183 14.27 -1.50 8.54
CA GLU A 183 13.35 -2.38 7.83
C GLU A 183 13.71 -2.53 6.34
N ALA A 184 14.25 -1.51 5.68
CA ALA A 184 14.70 -1.59 4.29
C ALA A 184 15.95 -2.48 4.14
N ASP A 185 16.95 -2.31 5.01
CA ASP A 185 18.20 -3.09 5.00
C ASP A 185 17.97 -4.58 5.21
N ARG A 186 16.90 -4.96 5.93
CA ARG A 186 16.56 -6.36 6.17
C ARG A 186 16.29 -7.15 4.88
N PHE A 187 15.92 -6.48 3.78
CA PHE A 187 15.63 -7.13 2.51
C PHE A 187 16.81 -7.20 1.53
N LEU A 188 17.91 -6.49 1.80
CA LEU A 188 19.10 -6.53 0.95
C LEU A 188 19.67 -7.96 0.76
N PRO A 189 19.74 -8.81 1.81
CA PRO A 189 20.25 -10.18 1.66
C PRO A 189 19.16 -11.20 1.26
N THR A 190 17.90 -10.79 1.06
CA THR A 190 16.79 -11.70 0.79
C THR A 190 16.38 -11.68 -0.68
N VAL A 191 15.59 -12.68 -1.07
CA VAL A 191 14.92 -12.76 -2.37
C VAL A 191 13.40 -12.71 -2.17
N PRO A 192 12.62 -12.32 -3.20
CA PRO A 192 11.17 -12.43 -3.18
C PRO A 192 10.67 -13.85 -2.91
N LEU A 193 9.48 -13.97 -2.35
CA LEU A 193 8.84 -15.27 -2.13
C LEU A 193 7.91 -15.60 -3.29
N TYR A 194 7.82 -16.88 -3.63
CA TYR A 194 7.03 -17.33 -4.77
C TYR A 194 5.96 -18.35 -4.40
N TYR A 195 4.71 -18.11 -4.80
CA TYR A 195 3.61 -19.07 -4.70
C TYR A 195 3.97 -20.41 -5.35
N LYS A 196 4.52 -20.35 -6.58
CA LYS A 196 5.07 -21.50 -7.30
C LYS A 196 6.54 -21.27 -7.66
N ASP A 197 7.35 -22.31 -7.57
CA ASP A 197 8.73 -22.24 -8.06
C ASP A 197 8.81 -22.25 -9.60
N SER A 198 10.03 -22.10 -10.13
CA SER A 198 10.31 -22.10 -11.57
C SER A 198 9.87 -23.36 -12.34
N THR A 199 9.56 -24.46 -11.66
CA THR A 199 9.03 -25.70 -12.27
C THR A 199 7.51 -25.76 -12.27
N GLY A 200 6.85 -24.77 -11.67
CA GLY A 200 5.40 -24.74 -11.46
C GLY A 200 4.93 -25.48 -10.21
N LYS A 201 5.85 -25.99 -9.37
CA LYS A 201 5.50 -26.64 -8.12
C LYS A 201 5.02 -25.60 -7.11
N VAL A 202 3.84 -25.84 -6.54
CA VAL A 202 3.26 -25.00 -5.47
C VAL A 202 4.11 -25.12 -4.20
N ILE A 203 4.59 -23.97 -3.71
CA ILE A 203 5.38 -23.83 -2.48
C ILE A 203 4.48 -23.35 -1.33
N PHE A 204 3.64 -22.34 -1.57
CA PHE A 204 2.72 -21.77 -0.58
C PHE A 204 1.27 -21.97 -1.01
N LYS A 205 0.70 -23.14 -0.71
CA LYS A 205 -0.64 -23.49 -1.20
C LYS A 205 -1.68 -22.44 -0.79
N GLY A 206 -2.28 -21.78 -1.78
CA GLY A 206 -3.32 -20.78 -1.58
C GLY A 206 -2.81 -19.43 -1.07
N ASP A 207 -1.51 -19.17 -1.14
CA ASP A 207 -0.89 -17.96 -0.61
C ASP A 207 0.05 -17.40 -1.70
N SER A 208 -0.46 -16.39 -2.40
CA SER A 208 0.10 -15.89 -3.65
C SER A 208 1.44 -15.16 -3.48
N LYS A 209 1.77 -14.68 -2.28
CA LYS A 209 2.91 -13.79 -1.99
C LYS A 209 2.90 -12.43 -2.68
N ILE A 210 1.88 -12.12 -3.48
CA ILE A 210 1.74 -10.81 -4.15
C ILE A 210 1.75 -9.65 -3.16
N GLU A 211 1.02 -9.77 -2.05
CA GLU A 211 0.86 -8.69 -1.09
C GLU A 211 2.15 -8.44 -0.33
N GLU A 212 2.75 -9.49 0.23
CA GLU A 212 3.99 -9.35 0.99
C GLU A 212 5.12 -8.79 0.12
N ASP A 213 5.27 -9.29 -1.11
CA ASP A 213 6.29 -8.79 -2.02
C ASP A 213 6.01 -7.33 -2.42
N ALA A 214 4.74 -6.96 -2.66
CA ALA A 214 4.37 -5.58 -2.94
C ALA A 214 4.67 -4.67 -1.75
N TRP A 215 4.27 -5.05 -0.52
CA TRP A 215 4.54 -4.29 0.70
C TRP A 215 6.03 -4.08 0.97
N ASN A 216 6.85 -5.10 0.69
CA ASN A 216 8.29 -5.00 0.81
C ASN A 216 8.85 -4.00 -0.20
N ALA A 217 8.37 -4.05 -1.46
CA ALA A 217 8.73 -3.05 -2.47
C ALA A 217 8.37 -1.63 -2.04
N GLU A 218 7.19 -1.43 -1.41
CA GLU A 218 6.73 -0.10 -0.97
C GLU A 218 7.73 0.61 -0.07
N LEU A 219 8.22 -0.10 0.95
CA LEU A 219 9.22 0.45 1.84
C LEU A 219 10.54 0.71 1.11
N LEU A 220 10.98 -0.21 0.26
CA LEU A 220 12.28 -0.11 -0.42
C LEU A 220 12.35 1.08 -1.37
N TYR A 221 11.32 1.27 -2.21
CA TYR A 221 11.31 2.44 -3.09
C TYR A 221 11.15 3.74 -2.29
N LEU A 222 10.35 3.75 -1.20
CA LEU A 222 10.24 4.93 -0.33
C LEU A 222 11.59 5.29 0.29
N ALA A 223 12.30 4.31 0.87
CA ALA A 223 13.61 4.51 1.47
C ALA A 223 14.60 5.07 0.44
N SER A 224 14.61 4.51 -0.78
CA SER A 224 15.51 4.96 -1.85
C SER A 224 15.27 6.43 -2.24
N VAL A 225 14.01 6.85 -2.42
CA VAL A 225 13.71 8.22 -2.87
C VAL A 225 13.77 9.25 -1.75
N MET A 226 13.42 8.85 -0.52
CA MET A 226 13.42 9.71 0.65
C MET A 226 14.86 9.96 1.12
N LEU A 227 15.74 8.95 1.00
CA LEU A 227 17.14 8.98 1.44
C LEU A 227 18.11 8.75 0.27
N PRO A 228 18.12 9.58 -0.78
CA PRO A 228 18.86 9.32 -2.03
C PRO A 228 20.40 9.41 -1.88
N LYS A 229 20.89 9.89 -0.74
CA LYS A 229 22.33 9.95 -0.41
C LYS A 229 22.77 8.84 0.53
N HIS A 230 21.86 7.96 0.95
CA HIS A 230 22.21 6.82 1.78
C HIS A 230 23.04 5.81 0.97
N PRO A 231 24.11 5.20 1.53
CA PRO A 231 24.95 4.25 0.81
C PRO A 231 24.21 3.04 0.21
N HIS A 232 23.04 2.70 0.76
CA HIS A 232 22.20 1.61 0.28
C HIS A 232 21.05 2.06 -0.64
N SER A 233 20.93 3.35 -0.97
CA SER A 233 19.79 3.87 -1.75
C SER A 233 19.57 3.13 -3.08
N ASP A 234 20.63 2.97 -3.87
CA ASP A 234 20.58 2.26 -5.15
C ASP A 234 20.28 0.75 -4.96
N GLN A 235 20.79 0.15 -3.89
CA GLN A 235 20.54 -1.26 -3.56
C GLN A 235 19.06 -1.48 -3.17
N TRP A 236 18.48 -0.56 -2.40
CA TRP A 236 17.05 -0.60 -2.08
C TRP A 236 16.20 -0.43 -3.33
N LEU A 237 16.54 0.48 -4.25
CA LEU A 237 15.81 0.65 -5.50
C LEU A 237 15.91 -0.58 -6.40
N HIS A 238 17.11 -1.17 -6.52
CA HIS A 238 17.29 -2.43 -7.24
C HIS A 238 16.43 -3.56 -6.66
N LYS A 239 16.43 -3.70 -5.33
CA LYS A 239 15.62 -4.69 -4.63
C LYS A 239 14.11 -4.41 -4.77
N ALA A 240 13.70 -3.14 -4.76
CA ALA A 240 12.31 -2.75 -5.01
C ALA A 240 11.84 -3.19 -6.41
N VAL A 241 12.69 -3.01 -7.44
CA VAL A 241 12.40 -3.49 -8.80
C VAL A 241 12.23 -5.02 -8.84
N GLU A 242 13.11 -5.76 -8.16
CA GLU A 242 13.00 -7.22 -8.06
C GLU A 242 11.67 -7.65 -7.42
N TYR A 243 11.31 -7.06 -6.28
CA TYR A 243 10.03 -7.34 -5.60
C TYR A 243 8.80 -6.92 -6.42
N LEU A 244 8.85 -5.78 -7.13
CA LEU A 244 7.74 -5.35 -7.99
C LEU A 244 7.48 -6.33 -9.14
N ILE A 245 8.54 -6.82 -9.79
CA ILE A 245 8.42 -7.81 -10.87
C ILE A 245 7.95 -9.16 -10.31
N ALA A 246 8.48 -9.59 -9.16
CA ALA A 246 8.10 -10.84 -8.51
C ALA A 246 6.62 -10.84 -8.06
N ALA A 247 6.15 -9.77 -7.41
CA ALA A 247 4.78 -9.65 -6.92
C ALA A 247 3.75 -9.94 -8.02
N THR A 248 3.98 -9.45 -9.24
CA THR A 248 3.04 -9.59 -10.37
C THR A 248 3.45 -10.61 -11.42
N SER A 249 4.40 -11.49 -11.09
CA SER A 249 4.96 -12.48 -12.03
C SER A 249 3.97 -13.60 -12.38
N LEU A 250 3.94 -13.96 -13.67
CA LEU A 250 3.18 -15.09 -14.20
C LEU A 250 4.13 -16.25 -14.55
N PRO A 251 3.62 -17.49 -14.69
CA PRO A 251 4.41 -18.62 -15.16
C PRO A 251 5.12 -18.35 -16.50
N SER A 252 4.47 -17.64 -17.44
CA SER A 252 5.09 -17.29 -18.73
C SER A 252 6.27 -16.32 -18.61
N ASP A 253 6.36 -15.57 -17.51
CA ASP A 253 7.42 -14.59 -17.31
C ASP A 253 8.79 -15.21 -17.00
N LEU A 254 8.81 -16.49 -16.59
CA LEU A 254 10.03 -17.28 -16.44
C LEU A 254 10.79 -17.49 -17.76
N HIS A 255 10.14 -17.22 -18.90
CA HIS A 255 10.73 -17.28 -20.23
C HIS A 255 10.67 -15.94 -20.97
N ASN A 256 10.29 -14.87 -20.29
CA ASN A 256 10.08 -13.55 -20.90
C ASN A 256 11.41 -12.83 -21.11
N SER A 257 11.75 -12.62 -22.40
CA SER A 257 12.99 -11.96 -22.84
C SER A 257 12.89 -10.44 -22.91
N LYS A 258 11.73 -9.83 -22.59
CA LYS A 258 11.59 -8.37 -22.51
C LYS A 258 12.62 -7.83 -21.52
N ILE A 259 13.39 -6.83 -21.95
CA ILE A 259 14.36 -6.17 -21.08
C ILE A 259 13.64 -5.18 -20.16
N ILE A 260 13.77 -5.39 -18.85
CA ILE A 260 13.36 -4.45 -17.80
C ILE A 260 14.57 -4.14 -16.92
N HIS A 261 14.87 -2.86 -16.75
CA HIS A 261 16.00 -2.34 -15.99
C HIS A 261 17.34 -3.03 -16.33
N GLY A 262 17.61 -3.18 -17.62
CA GLY A 262 18.87 -3.71 -18.16
C GLY A 262 19.00 -5.23 -18.16
N ARG A 263 17.96 -5.97 -17.75
CA ARG A 263 17.99 -7.45 -17.70
C ARG A 263 16.69 -8.04 -18.26
N PRO A 264 16.71 -9.26 -18.86
CA PRO A 264 15.47 -9.92 -19.26
C PRO A 264 14.61 -10.23 -18.04
N VAL A 265 13.27 -10.11 -18.18
CA VAL A 265 12.29 -10.42 -17.13
C VAL A 265 12.58 -11.77 -16.46
N SER A 266 12.85 -12.80 -17.25
CA SER A 266 13.16 -14.15 -16.76
C SER A 266 14.35 -14.21 -15.78
N SER A 267 15.31 -13.28 -15.86
CA SER A 267 16.46 -13.24 -14.96
C SER A 267 16.20 -12.53 -13.62
N TRP A 268 15.04 -11.88 -13.48
CA TRP A 268 14.56 -11.32 -12.21
C TRP A 268 13.80 -12.35 -11.36
N LEU A 269 13.41 -13.48 -11.95
CA LEU A 269 12.39 -14.37 -11.39
C LEU A 269 12.93 -15.76 -11.02
N GLN A 270 12.43 -16.30 -9.91
CA GLN A 270 12.66 -17.69 -9.49
C GLN A 270 11.36 -18.50 -9.37
N GLY A 271 10.23 -17.90 -9.72
CA GLY A 271 8.89 -18.47 -9.61
C GLY A 271 7.82 -17.51 -10.12
N SER A 272 6.56 -17.79 -9.76
CA SER A 272 5.40 -16.97 -10.13
C SER A 272 4.43 -16.79 -8.96
N ASN A 273 3.80 -15.61 -8.87
CA ASN A 273 2.83 -15.23 -7.82
C ASN A 273 1.39 -15.07 -8.32
N ILE A 274 1.22 -14.88 -9.62
CA ILE A 274 -0.07 -14.75 -10.29
C ILE A 274 -0.23 -15.89 -11.29
N GLU A 275 -1.46 -16.31 -11.55
CA GLU A 275 -1.78 -17.33 -12.55
C GLU A 275 -2.29 -16.70 -13.85
N GLU A 276 -2.08 -17.37 -14.98
CA GLU A 276 -2.52 -16.89 -16.29
C GLU A 276 -4.05 -16.87 -16.44
N PRO A 277 -4.70 -15.79 -16.92
CA PRO A 277 -4.07 -14.64 -17.59
C PRO A 277 -3.85 -13.42 -16.68
N GLY A 278 -3.89 -13.59 -15.36
CA GLY A 278 -3.75 -12.50 -14.38
C GLY A 278 -4.60 -12.67 -13.11
N PHE A 279 -5.00 -13.89 -12.73
CA PHE A 279 -5.79 -14.11 -11.51
C PHE A 279 -4.91 -14.42 -10.31
N VAL A 280 -5.33 -13.90 -9.15
CA VAL A 280 -4.61 -14.08 -7.88
C VAL A 280 -5.34 -15.15 -7.09
N ILE A 281 -4.62 -16.21 -6.74
CA ILE A 281 -5.11 -17.24 -5.81
C ILE A 281 -4.59 -16.88 -4.43
N ASN A 282 -5.48 -16.42 -3.56
CA ASN A 282 -5.15 -16.16 -2.16
C ASN A 282 -6.22 -16.76 -1.25
N HIS A 283 -5.79 -17.18 -0.06
CA HIS A 283 -6.58 -18.00 0.85
C HIS A 283 -7.18 -19.26 0.20
N GLY A 284 -6.46 -19.80 -0.80
CA GLY A 284 -6.88 -21.01 -1.52
C GLY A 284 -7.97 -20.82 -2.57
N ILE A 285 -8.39 -19.58 -2.85
CA ILE A 285 -9.44 -19.26 -3.82
C ILE A 285 -9.01 -18.16 -4.79
N ILE A 286 -9.59 -18.16 -6.00
CA ILE A 286 -9.52 -17.01 -6.91
C ILE A 286 -10.31 -15.87 -6.29
N HIS A 287 -9.59 -14.88 -5.76
CA HIS A 287 -10.20 -13.86 -4.92
C HIS A 287 -10.14 -12.47 -5.59
N PRO A 288 -11.27 -11.91 -6.07
CA PRO A 288 -11.34 -10.61 -6.73
C PRO A 288 -10.69 -9.47 -5.92
N MET A 289 -10.87 -9.43 -4.59
CA MET A 289 -10.19 -8.43 -3.76
C MET A 289 -8.66 -8.52 -3.87
N TYR A 290 -8.06 -9.71 -3.86
CA TYR A 290 -6.61 -9.85 -3.97
C TYR A 290 -6.10 -9.51 -5.37
N ASN A 291 -6.90 -9.77 -6.40
CA ASN A 291 -6.68 -9.19 -7.73
C ASN A 291 -6.66 -7.65 -7.69
N ALA A 292 -7.54 -7.03 -6.90
CA ALA A 292 -7.61 -5.58 -6.76
C ALA A 292 -6.66 -4.98 -5.70
N LEU A 293 -5.97 -5.81 -4.93
CA LEU A 293 -4.99 -5.40 -3.92
C LEU A 293 -3.61 -5.24 -4.55
N ALA A 294 -3.45 -4.16 -5.30
CA ALA A 294 -2.15 -3.79 -5.86
C ALA A 294 -1.53 -2.63 -5.08
N SER A 295 -0.77 -2.91 -4.01
CA SER A 295 0.08 -1.90 -3.36
C SER A 295 1.04 -1.19 -4.34
N MET A 296 1.34 -1.83 -5.47
CA MET A 296 2.11 -1.31 -6.59
C MET A 296 1.55 0.03 -7.13
N VAL A 297 0.25 0.33 -6.95
CA VAL A 297 -0.35 1.62 -7.34
C VAL A 297 0.27 2.83 -6.64
N ASN A 298 0.96 2.61 -5.53
CA ASN A 298 1.61 3.66 -4.75
C ASN A 298 3.00 4.05 -5.27
N ALA A 299 3.65 3.24 -6.10
CA ALA A 299 4.98 3.58 -6.63
C ALA A 299 4.95 4.90 -7.43
N PRO A 300 4.06 5.11 -8.43
CA PRO A 300 3.96 6.39 -9.12
C PRO A 300 3.75 7.59 -8.20
N ILE A 301 3.02 7.41 -7.08
CA ILE A 301 2.79 8.47 -6.10
C ILE A 301 4.12 8.91 -5.48
N VAL A 302 4.91 7.95 -4.99
CA VAL A 302 6.17 8.22 -4.29
C VAL A 302 7.24 8.81 -5.22
N PHE A 303 7.40 8.28 -6.43
CA PHE A 303 8.37 8.83 -7.39
C PHE A 303 7.97 10.23 -7.88
N SER A 304 6.69 10.48 -8.13
CA SER A 304 6.21 11.81 -8.57
C SER A 304 6.41 12.88 -7.48
N LEU A 305 6.19 12.53 -6.20
CA LEU A 305 6.49 13.43 -5.07
C LEU A 305 7.98 13.80 -4.99
N ALA A 306 8.87 12.87 -5.36
CA ALA A 306 10.31 13.10 -5.43
C ALA A 306 10.76 13.80 -6.72
N GLY A 307 9.85 14.10 -7.65
CA GLY A 307 10.19 14.63 -8.98
C GLY A 307 11.02 13.65 -9.82
N LYS A 308 10.86 12.34 -9.60
CA LYS A 308 11.57 11.26 -10.29
C LYS A 308 10.63 10.51 -11.23
N ALA A 309 11.20 9.90 -12.27
CA ALA A 309 10.48 8.92 -13.07
C ALA A 309 10.23 7.64 -12.25
N THR A 310 9.10 7.00 -12.50
CA THR A 310 8.72 5.74 -11.88
C THR A 310 9.42 4.57 -12.60
N PRO A 311 10.00 3.59 -11.90
CA PRO A 311 10.52 2.38 -12.53
C PRO A 311 9.48 1.68 -13.39
N GLU A 312 9.85 1.23 -14.59
CA GLU A 312 8.99 0.43 -15.49
C GLU A 312 8.42 -0.81 -14.78
N ALA A 313 9.18 -1.39 -13.85
CA ALA A 313 8.73 -2.50 -13.01
C ALA A 313 7.44 -2.21 -12.22
N ALA A 314 7.18 -0.95 -11.86
CA ALA A 314 6.01 -0.58 -11.06
C ALA A 314 4.66 -0.82 -11.74
N ARG A 315 4.65 -0.99 -13.07
CA ARG A 315 3.45 -1.32 -13.86
C ARG A 315 3.49 -2.71 -14.48
N PHE A 316 4.47 -3.53 -14.10
CA PHE A 316 4.64 -4.86 -14.68
C PHE A 316 3.40 -5.73 -14.40
N ASN A 317 2.81 -6.30 -15.46
CA ASN A 317 1.60 -7.15 -15.46
C ASN A 317 0.35 -6.56 -14.76
N LEU A 318 0.35 -5.28 -14.38
CA LEU A 318 -0.85 -4.67 -13.80
C LEU A 318 -2.01 -4.66 -14.81
N ASP A 319 -1.70 -4.48 -16.10
CA ASP A 319 -2.66 -4.61 -17.20
C ASP A 319 -3.34 -5.99 -17.28
N LYS A 320 -2.60 -7.06 -17.02
CA LYS A 320 -3.11 -8.45 -16.98
C LYS A 320 -3.99 -8.70 -15.75
N ILE A 321 -3.62 -8.15 -14.59
CA ILE A 321 -4.48 -8.14 -13.40
C ILE A 321 -5.78 -7.37 -13.69
N TYR A 322 -5.69 -6.21 -14.34
CA TYR A 322 -6.87 -5.44 -14.68
C TYR A 322 -7.75 -6.14 -15.72
N TYR A 323 -7.13 -6.86 -16.67
CA TYR A 323 -7.84 -7.72 -17.61
C TYR A 323 -8.62 -8.82 -16.90
N SER A 324 -8.06 -9.46 -15.87
CA SER A 324 -8.73 -10.58 -15.19
C SER A 324 -10.00 -10.14 -14.47
N VAL A 325 -10.02 -8.95 -13.83
CA VAL A 325 -11.21 -8.44 -13.15
C VAL A 325 -12.26 -7.89 -14.12
N THR A 326 -11.85 -7.24 -15.21
CA THR A 326 -12.78 -6.56 -16.13
C THR A 326 -13.27 -7.40 -17.31
N THR A 327 -12.50 -8.41 -17.73
CA THR A 327 -12.63 -8.98 -19.08
C THR A 327 -12.59 -10.51 -19.12
N HIS A 328 -11.84 -11.18 -18.22
CA HIS A 328 -11.82 -12.63 -18.20
C HIS A 328 -13.16 -13.20 -17.72
N ARG A 329 -13.72 -14.16 -18.46
CA ARG A 329 -15.01 -14.79 -18.14
C ARG A 329 -14.80 -16.16 -17.52
N PHE A 330 -15.26 -16.31 -16.28
CA PHE A 330 -15.31 -17.57 -15.54
C PHE A 330 -16.61 -18.32 -15.87
N SER A 331 -16.52 -19.49 -16.51
CA SER A 331 -17.69 -20.30 -16.85
C SER A 331 -18.12 -21.19 -15.69
N ALA A 332 -19.42 -21.25 -15.40
CA ALA A 332 -20.00 -22.23 -14.50
C ALA A 332 -20.45 -23.48 -15.30
N PRO A 333 -20.11 -24.72 -14.89
CA PRO A 333 -19.11 -25.12 -13.88
C PRO A 333 -17.64 -25.01 -14.41
N PRO A 334 -16.60 -25.05 -13.54
CA PRO A 334 -16.63 -25.35 -12.10
C PRO A 334 -16.88 -24.13 -11.18
N TYR A 335 -16.85 -22.91 -11.73
CA TYR A 335 -17.09 -21.70 -10.96
C TYR A 335 -18.57 -21.52 -10.62
N SER A 336 -18.86 -20.63 -9.68
CA SER A 336 -20.21 -20.41 -9.17
C SER A 336 -21.20 -19.93 -10.25
N THR A 337 -22.42 -20.48 -10.27
CA THR A 337 -23.50 -20.04 -11.18
C THR A 337 -23.82 -18.56 -10.93
N PRO A 338 -24.03 -17.73 -11.98
CA PRO A 338 -24.14 -18.08 -13.41
C PRO A 338 -22.82 -18.08 -14.20
N GLY A 339 -21.67 -17.90 -13.56
CA GLY A 339 -20.44 -17.51 -14.22
C GLY A 339 -20.48 -16.06 -14.72
N GLY A 340 -19.36 -15.57 -15.24
CA GLY A 340 -19.23 -14.19 -15.70
C GLY A 340 -17.83 -13.62 -15.53
N THR A 341 -17.70 -12.33 -15.81
CA THR A 341 -16.53 -11.53 -15.41
C THR A 341 -16.62 -11.18 -13.93
N MET A 342 -15.51 -10.90 -13.24
CA MET A 342 -15.60 -10.45 -11.84
C MET A 342 -16.39 -9.14 -11.75
N TYR A 343 -16.07 -8.16 -12.58
CA TYR A 343 -16.87 -6.94 -12.68
C TYR A 343 -18.13 -7.18 -13.51
N GLN A 344 -19.27 -6.76 -12.97
CA GLN A 344 -20.59 -6.94 -13.57
C GLN A 344 -21.04 -5.65 -14.24
N GLU A 345 -21.30 -5.68 -15.55
CA GLU A 345 -21.64 -4.48 -16.31
C GLU A 345 -22.85 -3.74 -15.72
N GLY A 346 -22.71 -2.41 -15.59
CA GLY A 346 -23.75 -1.53 -15.06
C GLY A 346 -23.95 -1.61 -13.55
N SER A 347 -23.14 -2.40 -12.84
CA SER A 347 -23.28 -2.66 -11.41
C SER A 347 -21.95 -2.45 -10.67
N PRO A 348 -21.96 -1.93 -9.42
CA PRO A 348 -20.78 -1.97 -8.57
C PRO A 348 -20.51 -3.37 -7.99
N GLU A 349 -21.49 -4.28 -8.07
CA GLU A 349 -21.39 -5.62 -7.49
C GLU A 349 -20.31 -6.45 -8.20
N VAL A 350 -19.59 -7.25 -7.41
CA VAL A 350 -18.51 -8.11 -7.89
C VAL A 350 -18.94 -9.58 -7.82
N TYR A 351 -18.74 -10.29 -8.93
CA TYR A 351 -18.88 -11.73 -8.99
C TYR A 351 -17.62 -12.42 -8.47
N TYR A 352 -17.81 -13.33 -7.51
CA TYR A 352 -16.75 -14.08 -6.84
C TYR A 352 -16.74 -15.52 -7.37
N PRO A 353 -15.84 -15.89 -8.30
CA PRO A 353 -15.91 -17.19 -8.99
C PRO A 353 -15.83 -18.40 -8.06
N GLU A 354 -15.10 -18.26 -6.96
CA GLU A 354 -14.88 -19.30 -5.94
C GLU A 354 -15.32 -18.85 -4.54
N GLY A 355 -16.13 -17.79 -4.44
CA GLY A 355 -16.58 -17.21 -3.18
C GLY A 355 -15.64 -16.14 -2.60
N SER A 356 -15.94 -15.72 -1.36
CA SER A 356 -15.17 -14.74 -0.59
C SER A 356 -15.15 -15.16 0.87
N ASP A 357 -14.00 -15.03 1.54
CA ASP A 357 -13.83 -15.27 2.97
C ASP A 357 -13.72 -13.96 3.79
N TRP A 358 -13.64 -12.81 3.12
CA TRP A 358 -13.63 -11.49 3.73
C TRP A 358 -14.98 -10.77 3.72
N GLY A 359 -15.97 -11.29 2.98
CA GLY A 359 -17.22 -10.57 2.68
C GLY A 359 -17.22 -9.97 1.28
N THR A 360 -18.35 -9.40 0.85
CA THR A 360 -18.54 -8.97 -0.55
C THR A 360 -18.68 -7.47 -0.74
N GLY A 361 -18.67 -6.70 0.35
CA GLY A 361 -18.92 -5.24 0.34
C GLY A 361 -17.67 -4.37 0.29
N VAL A 362 -16.51 -4.90 -0.13
CA VAL A 362 -15.22 -4.17 -0.09
C VAL A 362 -14.97 -3.36 -1.37
N TYR A 363 -15.83 -2.36 -1.64
CA TYR A 363 -15.81 -1.62 -2.91
C TYR A 363 -14.63 -0.66 -3.09
N ASP A 364 -14.04 -0.21 -1.99
CA ASP A 364 -12.92 0.73 -1.94
C ASP A 364 -11.64 0.18 -2.58
N THR A 365 -11.40 -1.13 -2.49
CA THR A 365 -10.24 -1.75 -3.15
C THR A 365 -10.36 -1.70 -4.67
N TYR A 366 -11.55 -1.95 -5.20
CA TYR A 366 -11.83 -1.88 -6.63
C TYR A 366 -11.80 -0.44 -7.12
N ALA A 367 -12.41 0.49 -6.37
CA ALA A 367 -12.34 1.92 -6.70
C ALA A 367 -10.89 2.43 -6.80
N ASN A 368 -10.02 2.05 -5.85
CA ASN A 368 -8.60 2.42 -5.89
C ASN A 368 -7.88 1.80 -7.11
N LEU A 369 -8.10 0.52 -7.39
CA LEU A 369 -7.54 -0.17 -8.55
C LEU A 369 -7.95 0.52 -9.86
N ASP A 370 -9.25 0.77 -10.03
CA ASP A 370 -9.81 1.36 -11.24
C ASP A 370 -9.28 2.77 -11.48
N ILE A 371 -9.17 3.56 -10.40
CA ILE A 371 -8.60 4.90 -10.44
C ILE A 371 -7.15 4.85 -10.89
N ALA A 372 -6.35 3.95 -10.32
CA ALA A 372 -4.97 3.76 -10.76
C ALA A 372 -4.87 3.28 -12.21
N ALA A 373 -5.73 2.36 -12.64
CA ALA A 373 -5.72 1.78 -13.98
C ALA A 373 -5.96 2.82 -15.08
N PHE A 374 -6.99 3.66 -14.93
CA PHE A 374 -7.24 4.72 -15.92
C PHE A 374 -6.24 5.89 -15.78
N SER A 375 -5.80 6.20 -14.56
CA SER A 375 -4.91 7.35 -14.32
C SER A 375 -3.50 7.10 -14.84
N TYR A 376 -3.05 5.84 -14.80
CA TYR A 376 -1.72 5.44 -15.25
C TYR A 376 -1.73 4.70 -16.60
N GLY A 377 -2.90 4.45 -17.18
CA GLY A 377 -3.05 3.93 -18.55
C GLY A 377 -2.80 2.43 -18.73
N TRP A 378 -2.90 1.63 -17.67
CA TRP A 378 -2.73 0.17 -17.75
C TRP A 378 -4.06 -0.58 -17.92
N ASP A 379 -5.18 0.11 -18.12
CA ASP A 379 -6.47 -0.49 -18.47
C ASP A 379 -6.61 -0.83 -19.97
N HIS A 380 -5.52 -0.78 -20.75
CA HIS A 380 -5.54 -0.94 -22.21
C HIS A 380 -6.03 -2.32 -22.67
N LEU A 381 -5.83 -3.38 -21.88
CA LEU A 381 -6.34 -4.73 -22.18
C LEU A 381 -7.84 -4.92 -21.89
N ALA A 382 -8.48 -4.01 -21.14
CA ALA A 382 -9.93 -4.11 -20.88
C ALA A 382 -10.74 -3.96 -22.18
N LYS A 383 -11.67 -4.87 -22.47
CA LYS A 383 -12.34 -4.93 -23.79
C LYS A 383 -13.53 -3.98 -23.95
N LYS A 384 -14.40 -3.88 -22.95
CA LYS A 384 -15.69 -3.15 -23.06
C LYS A 384 -15.65 -1.79 -22.35
N HIS A 385 -15.36 -1.82 -21.05
CA HIS A 385 -15.33 -0.63 -20.20
C HIS A 385 -13.94 -0.46 -19.59
N LYS A 386 -13.45 0.78 -19.60
CA LYS A 386 -12.13 1.20 -19.07
C LYS A 386 -12.23 1.65 -17.61
N GLY A 387 -11.09 1.91 -16.96
CA GLY A 387 -11.05 2.13 -15.52
C GLY A 387 -11.92 3.29 -15.03
N LYS A 388 -12.07 4.36 -15.81
CA LYS A 388 -12.93 5.50 -15.43
C LYS A 388 -14.41 5.10 -15.28
N TYR A 389 -14.89 4.14 -16.05
CA TYR A 389 -16.26 3.64 -15.96
C TYR A 389 -16.47 2.89 -14.62
N TRP A 390 -15.59 1.93 -14.32
CA TRP A 390 -15.67 1.11 -13.12
C TRP A 390 -15.42 1.92 -11.84
N ALA A 391 -14.43 2.82 -11.87
CA ALA A 391 -14.12 3.73 -10.77
C ALA A 391 -15.35 4.50 -10.30
N LYS A 392 -16.18 4.96 -11.24
CA LYS A 392 -17.42 5.69 -10.94
C LYS A 392 -18.42 4.81 -10.18
N LEU A 393 -18.63 3.57 -10.62
CA LEU A 393 -19.58 2.64 -9.99
C LEU A 393 -19.12 2.29 -8.57
N HIS A 394 -17.86 1.88 -8.42
CA HIS A 394 -17.33 1.44 -7.14
C HIS A 394 -17.23 2.59 -6.13
N VAL A 395 -16.76 3.78 -6.52
CA VAL A 395 -16.66 4.90 -5.57
C VAL A 395 -18.03 5.46 -5.16
N ASP A 396 -19.02 5.44 -6.05
CA ASP A 396 -20.40 5.80 -5.69
C ASP A 396 -20.96 4.82 -4.64
N LYS A 397 -20.63 3.52 -4.76
CA LYS A 397 -21.03 2.50 -3.78
C LYS A 397 -20.32 2.66 -2.44
N VAL A 398 -19.04 3.02 -2.43
CA VAL A 398 -18.32 3.38 -1.20
C VAL A 398 -18.99 4.56 -0.49
N LEU A 399 -19.37 5.61 -1.24
CA LEU A 399 -20.07 6.76 -0.67
C LEU A 399 -21.45 6.37 -0.11
N GLU A 400 -22.19 5.51 -0.82
CA GLU A 400 -23.46 4.95 -0.34
C GLU A 400 -23.26 4.24 1.01
N GLN A 401 -22.24 3.37 1.10
CA GLN A 401 -21.92 2.64 2.34
C GLN A 401 -21.68 3.58 3.52
N GLN A 402 -20.86 4.62 3.33
CA GLN A 402 -20.55 5.61 4.37
C GLN A 402 -21.76 6.48 4.75
N ASN A 403 -22.66 6.75 3.81
CA ASN A 403 -23.81 7.62 4.05
C ASN A 403 -24.88 7.01 4.96
N ARG A 404 -24.82 5.70 5.19
CA ARG A 404 -25.69 4.99 6.15
C ARG A 404 -25.42 5.41 7.60
N PHE A 405 -24.24 5.96 7.90
CA PHE A 405 -23.78 6.17 9.27
C PHE A 405 -23.53 7.65 9.58
N ALA A 406 -23.81 8.03 10.83
CA ALA A 406 -23.68 9.41 11.29
C ALA A 406 -22.22 9.85 11.43
N ASP A 407 -21.35 8.94 11.89
CA ASP A 407 -19.90 9.11 12.04
C ASP A 407 -19.12 8.85 10.74
N LYS A 408 -19.79 8.34 9.72
CA LYS A 408 -19.26 8.05 8.37
C LYS A 408 -18.27 6.89 8.29
N HIS A 409 -18.31 5.95 9.24
CA HIS A 409 -17.69 4.64 9.00
C HIS A 409 -18.34 3.95 7.80
N THR A 410 -17.68 2.96 7.23
CA THR A 410 -18.04 2.40 5.93
C THR A 410 -18.87 1.14 6.06
N TYR A 411 -18.40 0.19 6.87
CA TYR A 411 -18.93 -1.18 6.83
C TYR A 411 -19.92 -1.45 7.95
N ALA A 412 -21.07 -2.03 7.61
CA ALA A 412 -22.13 -2.39 8.56
C ALA A 412 -21.79 -3.61 9.41
N GLY A 413 -20.86 -4.45 8.98
CA GLY A 413 -20.41 -5.63 9.71
C GLY A 413 -19.65 -6.62 8.84
N ASP A 414 -19.39 -7.80 9.41
CA ASP A 414 -18.46 -8.78 8.82
C ASP A 414 -18.93 -9.39 7.50
N HIS A 415 -20.23 -9.30 7.16
CA HIS A 415 -20.74 -9.72 5.85
C HIS A 415 -20.27 -8.81 4.72
N GLU A 416 -20.01 -7.52 4.99
CA GLU A 416 -19.45 -6.60 4.00
C GLU A 416 -17.93 -6.66 4.00
N ASN A 417 -17.32 -6.67 5.17
CA ASN A 417 -15.89 -6.82 5.34
C ASN A 417 -15.58 -7.36 6.74
N SER A 418 -15.06 -8.58 6.89
CA SER A 418 -14.72 -9.20 8.18
C SER A 418 -13.30 -8.85 8.67
N TYR A 419 -12.50 -8.15 7.87
CA TYR A 419 -11.15 -7.75 8.26
C TYR A 419 -11.17 -6.78 9.46
N PRO A 420 -10.46 -7.06 10.56
CA PRO A 420 -10.45 -6.18 11.75
C PRO A 420 -9.94 -4.76 11.51
N GLY A 421 -9.14 -4.55 10.46
CA GLY A 421 -8.58 -3.25 10.07
C GLY A 421 -9.29 -2.59 8.88
N ARG A 422 -10.55 -2.96 8.61
CA ARG A 422 -11.31 -2.53 7.42
C ARG A 422 -11.43 -1.01 7.26
N GLU A 423 -11.64 -0.28 8.35
CA GLU A 423 -11.77 1.19 8.29
C GLU A 423 -10.40 1.86 8.07
N GLU A 424 -9.34 1.27 8.61
CA GLU A 424 -7.96 1.70 8.36
C GLU A 424 -7.54 1.42 6.91
N ALA A 425 -7.98 0.30 6.33
CA ALA A 425 -7.73 -0.05 4.94
C ALA A 425 -8.40 0.95 3.98
N ILE A 426 -9.68 1.29 4.17
CA ILE A 426 -10.34 2.27 3.30
C ILE A 426 -9.69 3.66 3.40
N ALA A 427 -9.26 4.10 4.60
CA ALA A 427 -8.56 5.37 4.76
C ALA A 427 -7.28 5.42 3.90
N SER A 428 -6.51 4.32 3.88
CA SER A 428 -5.32 4.23 3.05
C SER A 428 -5.65 4.18 1.54
N ARG A 429 -6.63 3.38 1.12
CA ARG A 429 -6.99 3.20 -0.29
C ARG A 429 -7.63 4.45 -0.90
N MET A 430 -8.53 5.12 -0.18
CA MET A 430 -9.11 6.39 -0.65
C MET A 430 -8.09 7.54 -0.58
N GLY A 431 -7.13 7.47 0.34
CA GLY A 431 -5.95 8.32 0.34
C GLY A 431 -5.13 8.14 -0.95
N SER A 432 -4.76 6.91 -1.29
CA SER A 432 -4.03 6.58 -2.52
C SER A 432 -4.81 6.96 -3.79
N ALA A 433 -6.11 6.68 -3.84
CA ALA A 433 -6.97 7.05 -4.96
C ALA A 433 -7.00 8.56 -5.19
N TRP A 434 -7.20 9.35 -4.11
CA TRP A 434 -7.17 10.80 -4.20
C TRP A 434 -5.80 11.31 -4.63
N MET A 435 -4.73 10.80 -4.02
CA MET A 435 -3.36 11.22 -4.32
C MET A 435 -2.95 10.88 -5.75
N THR A 436 -3.41 9.74 -6.28
CA THR A 436 -3.23 9.34 -7.68
C THR A 436 -3.83 10.38 -8.62
N ILE A 437 -5.11 10.72 -8.43
CA ILE A 437 -5.82 11.72 -9.24
C ILE A 437 -5.12 13.08 -9.14
N TRP A 438 -4.82 13.51 -7.91
CA TRP A 438 -4.21 14.80 -7.65
C TRP A 438 -2.83 14.90 -8.31
N LEU A 439 -1.95 13.90 -8.12
CA LEU A 439 -0.63 13.89 -8.74
C LEU A 439 -0.69 13.81 -10.26
N GLN A 440 -1.57 12.98 -10.84
CA GLN A 440 -1.68 12.94 -12.31
C GLN A 440 -2.12 14.27 -12.90
N GLN A 441 -2.91 15.06 -12.17
CA GLN A 441 -3.17 16.43 -12.56
C GLN A 441 -1.92 17.30 -12.41
N GLN A 442 -1.19 17.22 -11.28
CA GLN A 442 0.02 18.02 -11.02
C GLN A 442 1.16 17.71 -11.99
N VAL A 443 1.64 16.48 -11.96
CA VAL A 443 2.80 15.95 -12.69
C VAL A 443 2.42 14.53 -13.13
N PRO A 444 1.98 14.35 -14.38
CA PRO A 444 1.67 13.03 -14.92
C PRO A 444 2.82 12.05 -14.75
N VAL A 445 2.50 10.78 -14.51
CA VAL A 445 3.53 9.74 -14.31
C VAL A 445 4.35 9.57 -15.58
N ILE A 446 5.65 9.39 -15.41
CA ILE A 446 6.57 8.99 -16.46
C ILE A 446 7.22 7.68 -16.00
N TYR A 447 7.15 6.65 -16.84
CA TYR A 447 7.81 5.38 -16.59
C TYR A 447 9.18 5.34 -17.25
N GLU A 448 10.18 4.83 -16.54
CA GLU A 448 11.56 4.74 -17.02
C GLU A 448 12.08 3.31 -16.94
N ASN A 449 12.68 2.85 -18.04
CA ASN A 449 13.25 1.51 -18.17
C ASN A 449 14.78 1.56 -18.32
N LYS A 450 15.44 2.46 -17.58
CA LYS A 450 16.91 2.53 -17.56
C LYS A 450 17.47 1.44 -16.64
N PRO A 451 18.67 0.90 -16.94
CA PRO A 451 19.40 0.07 -15.98
C PRO A 451 19.59 0.83 -14.66
N ASN A 452 19.37 0.14 -13.54
CA ASN A 452 19.58 0.67 -12.20
C ASN A 452 21.05 0.61 -11.80
#